data_AF-A0A174GSF0-F1
#
_entry.id   AF-A0A174GSF0-F1
#
_cell.length_a   1.000
_cell.length_b   1.000
_cell.length_c   1.000
_cell.angle_alpha   90.00
_cell.angle_beta   90.00
_cell.angle_gamma   90.00
#
_symmetry.space_group_name_H-M   'P 1'
#
loop_
_entity.id
_entity.type
_entity.pdbx_description
1 polymer ?
#
loop_
_entity_poly.entity_id
_entity_poly.type
_entity_poly.pdbx_seq_one_letter_code
_entity_poly.pdbx_strand_id
1 'polypeptide(L)'
;MRLYHGSNIAIDNINLAMCRPYKDFGQGFYLTDIEEQAEKMAIRVARIYGEKPIVNIYEIEDNFKDFKNLKIKDFEIQTTEEYINSFQMPKTGRTRKYNFQ
;
A
#
# COMPACT_ATOMS: atom_id res chain seq x y z
N MET A 1 -0.18 -3.92 16.04
CA MET A 1 0.55 -4.65 14.99
C MET A 1 1.68 -3.82 14.38
N ARG A 2 2.70 -4.48 13.81
CA ARG A 2 3.78 -3.84 13.03
C ARG A 2 3.45 -3.81 11.55
N LEU A 3 3.77 -2.70 10.89
CA LEU A 3 3.50 -2.43 9.49
C LEU A 3 4.77 -1.89 8.81
N TYR A 4 4.96 -2.29 7.55
CA TYR A 4 6.18 -2.06 6.80
C TYR A 4 5.90 -1.31 5.50
N HIS A 5 6.82 -0.40 5.13
CA HIS A 5 6.82 0.31 3.86
C HIS A 5 8.21 0.27 3.20
N GLY A 6 8.28 -0.35 2.02
CA GLY A 6 9.50 -0.39 1.23
C GLY A 6 9.70 0.88 0.39
N SER A 7 10.79 1.60 0.64
CA SER A 7 11.15 2.86 0.00
C SER A 7 12.66 2.92 -0.30
N ASN A 8 13.12 4.02 -0.86
CA ASN A 8 14.52 4.41 -0.96
C ASN A 8 14.89 5.54 0.03
N ILE A 9 13.92 6.03 0.79
CA ILE A 9 14.09 7.11 1.77
C ILE A 9 13.55 6.68 3.15
N ALA A 10 14.15 7.25 4.20
CA ALA A 10 13.58 7.21 5.54
C ALA A 10 12.42 8.22 5.64
N ILE A 11 11.31 7.80 6.25
CA ILE A 11 10.07 8.56 6.31
C ILE A 11 9.61 8.59 7.76
N ASP A 12 9.92 9.68 8.46
CA ASP A 12 9.48 9.87 9.85
C ASP A 12 8.04 10.37 9.92
N ASN A 13 7.62 11.17 8.93
CA ASN A 13 6.30 11.78 8.87
C ASN A 13 5.63 11.49 7.53
N ILE A 14 4.48 10.83 7.57
CA ILE A 14 3.72 10.49 6.37
C ILE A 14 3.02 11.74 5.83
N ASN A 15 3.37 12.13 4.60
CA ASN A 15 2.70 13.21 3.88
C ASN A 15 2.01 12.66 2.62
N LEU A 16 0.68 12.63 2.62
CA LEU A 16 -0.12 12.11 1.51
C LEU A 16 0.07 12.90 0.21
N ALA A 17 0.39 14.20 0.28
CA ALA A 17 0.65 15.02 -0.90
C ALA A 17 1.92 14.59 -1.66
N MET A 18 2.86 13.92 -0.97
CA MET A 18 4.08 13.37 -1.56
C MET A 18 3.87 11.97 -2.16
N CYS A 19 2.72 11.33 -1.90
CA CYS A 19 2.42 10.01 -2.42
C CYS A 19 2.08 10.09 -3.91
N ARG A 20 2.42 9.04 -4.67
CA ARG A 20 2.12 9.02 -6.11
C ARG A 20 0.62 9.02 -6.36
N PRO A 21 0.13 9.80 -7.34
CA PRO A 21 -1.25 9.70 -7.78
C PRO A 21 -1.48 8.39 -8.53
N TYR A 22 -2.75 8.02 -8.68
CA TYR A 22 -3.23 6.92 -9.53
C TYR A 22 -2.67 5.54 -9.18
N LYS A 23 -2.56 5.23 -7.88
CA LYS A 23 -2.37 3.84 -7.42
C LYS A 23 -3.70 3.11 -7.36
N ASP A 24 -3.63 1.82 -7.04
CA ASP A 24 -4.75 0.89 -6.98
C ASP A 24 -5.95 1.41 -6.17
N PHE A 25 -5.72 2.24 -5.15
CA PHE A 25 -6.77 2.86 -4.32
C PHE A 25 -6.68 4.38 -4.29
N GLY A 26 -6.08 5.00 -5.31
CA GLY A 26 -5.89 6.45 -5.39
C GLY A 26 -4.54 6.91 -4.84
N GLN A 27 -4.46 8.15 -4.34
CA GLN A 27 -3.25 8.69 -3.71
C GLN A 27 -3.25 8.32 -2.23
N GLY A 28 -2.28 7.52 -1.80
CA GLY A 28 -2.21 7.05 -0.42
C GLY A 28 -0.84 6.48 -0.04
N PHE A 29 -0.65 6.27 1.26
CA PHE A 29 0.52 5.64 1.82
C PHE A 29 0.23 4.15 2.09
N TYR A 30 1.03 3.27 1.49
CA TYR A 30 0.76 1.83 1.47
C TYR A 30 1.66 1.11 2.46
N LEU A 31 1.03 0.31 3.32
CA LEU A 31 1.66 -0.50 4.36
C LEU A 31 1.33 -1.97 4.15
N THR A 32 2.20 -2.86 4.63
CA THR A 32 1.97 -4.30 4.69
C THR A 32 2.45 -4.84 6.03
N ASP A 33 1.80 -5.88 6.54
CA ASP A 33 2.25 -6.68 7.68
C ASP A 33 3.28 -7.76 7.28
N ILE A 34 3.55 -7.93 5.98
CA ILE A 34 4.52 -8.89 5.42
C ILE A 34 5.86 -8.18 5.16
N GLU A 35 6.81 -8.33 6.07
CA GLU A 35 8.13 -7.68 5.98
C GLU A 35 8.88 -7.98 4.67
N GLU A 36 8.91 -9.24 4.24
CA GLU A 36 9.56 -9.66 2.99
C GLU A 36 9.00 -8.94 1.75
N GLN A 37 7.70 -8.61 1.75
CA GLN A 37 7.09 -7.85 0.67
C GLN A 37 7.57 -6.40 0.65
N ALA A 38 7.74 -5.78 1.82
CA ALA A 38 8.31 -4.44 1.95
C ALA A 38 9.79 -4.41 1.55
N GLU A 39 10.59 -5.42 1.92
CA GLU A 39 11.99 -5.54 1.51
C GLU A 39 12.14 -5.61 -0.02
N LYS A 40 11.37 -6.50 -0.66
CA LYS A 40 11.35 -6.61 -2.14
C LYS A 40 10.93 -5.30 -2.80
N MET A 41 9.97 -4.58 -2.21
CA MET A 41 9.57 -3.26 -2.67
C MET A 41 10.70 -2.23 -2.53
N ALA A 42 11.36 -2.16 -1.39
CA ALA A 42 12.48 -1.25 -1.14
C ALA A 42 13.61 -1.47 -2.15
N ILE A 43 14.01 -2.72 -2.38
CA ILE A 43 15.02 -3.11 -3.38
C ILE A 43 14.59 -2.64 -4.78
N ARG A 44 13.32 -2.85 -5.14
CA ARG A 44 12.80 -2.41 -6.44
C ARG A 44 12.84 -0.89 -6.59
N VAL A 45 12.40 -0.13 -5.58
CA VAL A 45 12.37 1.33 -5.61
C VAL A 45 13.79 1.89 -5.67
N ALA A 46 14.69 1.39 -4.83
CA ALA A 46 16.12 1.69 -4.84
C ALA A 46 16.75 1.53 -6.23
N ARG A 47 16.48 0.41 -6.92
CA ARG A 47 16.98 0.16 -8.29
C ARG A 47 16.48 1.17 -9.32
N ILE A 48 15.26 1.68 -9.16
CA ILE A 48 14.67 2.65 -10.09
C ILE A 48 15.26 4.05 -9.87
N TYR A 49 15.51 4.42 -8.61
CA TYR A 49 15.90 5.79 -8.23
C TYR A 49 17.38 5.96 -7.88
N GLY A 50 18.17 4.88 -7.86
CA GLY A 50 19.62 4.93 -7.66
C GLY A 50 20.07 5.08 -6.20
N GLU A 51 19.17 4.85 -5.24
CA GLU A 51 19.43 5.02 -3.81
C GLU A 51 19.43 3.68 -3.06
N LYS A 52 19.76 3.68 -1.76
CA LYS A 52 19.76 2.46 -0.94
C LYS A 52 18.34 2.05 -0.58
N PRO A 53 18.03 0.74 -0.55
CA PRO A 53 16.74 0.27 -0.09
C PRO A 53 16.57 0.55 1.41
N ILE A 54 15.40 1.05 1.79
CA ILE A 54 15.01 1.33 3.18
C ILE A 54 13.62 0.74 3.43
N VAL A 55 13.49 -0.05 4.48
CA VAL A 55 12.21 -0.51 5.02
C VAL A 55 11.85 0.38 6.20
N ASN A 56 10.75 1.12 6.07
CA ASN A 56 10.21 1.94 7.15
C ASN A 56 9.23 1.09 7.97
N ILE A 57 9.34 1.15 9.29
CA ILE A 57 8.54 0.35 10.23
C ILE A 57 7.64 1.28 11.03
N TYR A 58 6.37 0.92 11.14
CA TYR A 58 5.35 1.64 11.89
C TYR A 58 4.63 0.68 12.83
N GLU A 59 4.15 1.22 13.94
CA GLU A 59 3.32 0.50 14.89
C GLU A 59 1.94 1.15 14.98
N ILE A 60 0.91 0.31 15.00
CA ILE A 60 -0.48 0.71 15.24
C ILE A 60 -1.07 -0.16 16.33
N GLU A 61 -1.94 0.40 17.17
CA GLU A 61 -2.62 -0.35 18.24
C GLU A 61 -3.54 -1.42 17.66
N ASP A 62 -3.70 -2.56 18.33
CA ASP A 62 -4.51 -3.68 17.81
C ASP A 62 -6.02 -3.37 17.81
N ASN A 63 -6.45 -2.47 18.70
CA ASN A 63 -7.82 -1.95 18.80
C ASN A 63 -8.10 -0.81 17.80
N PHE A 64 -7.26 -0.61 16.77
CA PHE A 64 -7.44 0.50 15.83
C PHE A 64 -8.81 0.52 15.15
N LYS A 65 -9.48 -0.64 15.02
CA LYS A 65 -10.82 -0.73 14.46
C LYS A 65 -11.90 -0.05 15.32
N ASP A 66 -11.61 0.18 16.61
CA ASP A 66 -12.54 0.82 17.55
C ASP A 66 -12.52 2.35 17.45
N PHE A 67 -11.54 2.93 16.74
CA PHE A 67 -11.46 4.37 16.53
C PHE A 67 -12.58 4.87 15.61
N LYS A 68 -13.57 5.54 16.21
CA LYS A 68 -14.77 6.07 15.52
C LYS A 68 -14.49 7.09 14.42
N ASN A 69 -13.30 7.70 14.42
CA ASN A 69 -12.89 8.68 13.42
C ASN A 69 -12.20 8.05 12.18
N LEU A 70 -11.99 6.73 12.16
CA LEU A 70 -11.44 6.04 11.00
C LEU A 70 -12.56 5.57 10.08
N LYS A 71 -12.38 5.82 8.78
CA LYS A 71 -13.21 5.22 7.72
C LYS A 71 -12.50 3.96 7.24
N ILE A 72 -12.87 2.82 7.81
CA ILE A 72 -12.24 1.54 7.52
C ILE A 72 -13.05 0.83 6.44
N LYS A 73 -12.38 0.39 5.39
CA LYS A 73 -12.93 -0.53 4.40
C LYS A 73 -12.29 -1.91 4.60
N ASP A 74 -13.07 -2.85 5.11
CA ASP A 74 -12.65 -4.22 5.39
C ASP A 74 -13.26 -5.14 4.32
N PHE A 75 -12.44 -5.97 3.68
CA PHE A 75 -12.86 -6.88 2.61
C PHE A 75 -12.86 -8.34 3.04
N GLU A 76 -12.63 -8.62 4.34
CA GLU A 76 -12.50 -9.97 4.88
C GLU A 76 -11.43 -10.81 4.16
N ILE A 77 -11.49 -12.14 4.29
CA ILE A 77 -10.49 -13.07 3.75
C ILE A 77 -10.81 -13.48 2.30
N GLN A 78 -12.08 -13.43 1.91
CA GLN A 78 -12.51 -13.90 0.59
C GLN A 78 -12.45 -12.78 -0.44
N THR A 79 -11.96 -13.11 -1.64
CA THR A 79 -12.01 -12.16 -2.76
C THR A 79 -13.46 -11.95 -3.17
N THR A 80 -13.92 -10.70 -3.15
CA THR A 80 -15.28 -10.32 -3.57
C THR A 80 -15.27 -9.45 -4.82
N GLU A 81 -16.40 -9.36 -5.53
CA GLU A 81 -16.57 -8.39 -6.62
C GLU A 81 -16.39 -6.95 -6.12
N GLU A 82 -16.79 -6.67 -4.87
CA GLU A 82 -16.60 -5.35 -4.27
C GLU A 82 -15.11 -5.00 -4.11
N TYR A 83 -14.28 -5.96 -3.69
CA TYR A 83 -12.83 -5.79 -3.64
C TYR A 83 -12.28 -5.45 -5.03
N ILE A 84 -12.67 -6.20 -6.06
CA ILE A 84 -12.23 -5.96 -7.45
C ILE A 84 -12.67 -4.57 -7.94
N ASN A 85 -13.92 -4.18 -7.68
CA ASN A 85 -14.47 -2.90 -8.10
C ASN A 85 -13.92 -1.72 -7.30
N SER A 86 -13.25 -1.97 -6.17
CA SER A 86 -12.59 -0.91 -5.39
C SER A 86 -11.28 -0.41 -5.99
N PHE A 87 -10.70 -1.15 -6.95
CA PHE A 87 -9.49 -0.72 -7.64
C PHE A 87 -9.76 0.47 -8.57
N GLN A 88 -9.11 1.60 -8.29
CA GLN A 88 -9.09 2.76 -9.16
C GLN A 88 -8.08 2.52 -10.29
N MET A 89 -8.55 1.91 -11.38
CA MET A 89 -7.73 1.71 -12.57
C MET A 89 -7.27 3.08 -13.13
N PRO A 90 -5.97 3.31 -13.34
CA PRO A 90 -5.51 4.46 -14.08
C PRO A 90 -6.18 4.45 -15.47
N LYS A 91 -6.68 5.59 -15.95
CA LYS A 91 -7.20 5.77 -17.33
C LYS A 91 -6.07 5.66 -18.38
N THR A 92 -5.24 4.62 -18.32
CA THR A 92 -4.06 4.41 -19.16
C THR A 92 -4.33 3.50 -20.35
N GLY A 93 -5.60 3.15 -20.62
CA GLY A 93 -5.98 2.33 -21.78
C GLY A 93 -5.48 0.88 -21.73
N ARG A 94 -4.83 0.46 -20.64
CA ARG A 94 -4.41 -0.93 -20.42
C ARG A 94 -5.40 -1.65 -19.52
N THR A 95 -6.36 -2.33 -20.13
CA THR A 95 -7.28 -3.23 -19.41
C THR A 95 -6.48 -4.45 -18.93
N ARG A 96 -6.23 -4.57 -17.62
CA ARG A 96 -5.79 -5.86 -17.07
C ARG A 96 -7.01 -6.76 -16.99
N LYS A 97 -7.06 -7.78 -17.84
CA LYS A 97 -8.04 -8.86 -17.71
C LYS A 97 -7.61 -9.72 -16.54
N TYR A 98 -8.39 -9.71 -15.47
CA TYR A 98 -8.26 -10.69 -14.40
C TYR A 98 -8.95 -11.96 -14.88
N ASN A 99 -8.18 -12.99 -15.22
CA ASN A 99 -8.72 -14.32 -15.47
C ASN A 99 -8.64 -15.10 -14.16
N PHE A 100 -9.75 -15.68 -13.74
CA PHE A 100 -9.82 -16.55 -12.56
C PHE A 100 -9.93 -18.01 -13.00
N GLN A 101 -9.21 -18.89 -12.30
CA GLN A 101 -9.44 -20.33 -12.24
C GLN A 101 -10.30 -20.64 -11.02
#